data_AF-A0A3N1SLG1-F1
#
_entry.id   AF-A0A3N1SLG1-F1
#
_cell.length_a   1.000
_cell.length_b   1.000
_cell.length_c   1.000
_cell.angle_alpha   90.00
_cell.angle_beta   90.00
_cell.angle_gamma   90.00
#
_symmetry.space_group_name_H-M   'P 1'
#
loop_
_entity.id
_entity.type
_entity.pdbx_description
1 polymer ?
#
loop_
_entity_poly.entity_id
_entity_poly.type
_entity_poly.pdbx_seq_one_letter_code
_entity_poly.pdbx_strand_id
1 'polypeptide(L)'
;MSEVMVGVTDFRREGRLFRVSGFNPSHRQLFLTSEATLVDRTTTRVEVYFGHVTLMFLKPLYRNGLYVRAANEAEFGVLSERHGIPEEDAPFTWMLEQDGDSFVRSGKPSWREAEYELMGERQSLYGPQAAWPPDFPAQWGQIG
;
A
#
# COMPACT_ATOMS: atom_id res chain seq x y z
N MET A 1 22.95 10.49 -5.99
CA MET A 1 22.60 9.65 -7.15
C MET A 1 21.09 9.63 -7.19
N SER A 2 20.49 10.22 -8.23
CA SER A 2 19.04 10.37 -8.33
C SER A 2 18.46 9.07 -8.87
N GLU A 3 17.84 8.27 -8.01
CA GLU A 3 17.17 7.04 -8.42
C GLU A 3 15.76 7.38 -8.92
N VAL A 4 15.47 6.97 -10.14
CA VAL A 4 14.23 7.21 -10.88
C VAL A 4 13.08 6.54 -10.13
N MET A 5 11.91 7.19 -10.03
CA MET A 5 10.67 6.51 -9.63
C MET A 5 10.46 5.28 -10.52
N VAL A 6 10.68 4.08 -9.98
CA VAL A 6 10.39 2.85 -10.70
C VAL A 6 8.89 2.65 -10.62
N GLY A 7 8.20 2.84 -11.75
CA GLY A 7 6.85 2.34 -11.92
C GLY A 7 6.90 0.82 -11.87
N VAL A 8 6.30 0.23 -10.83
CA VAL A 8 6.16 -1.22 -10.72
C VAL A 8 4.74 -1.60 -11.06
N THR A 9 4.55 -2.66 -11.84
CA THR A 9 3.22 -3.15 -12.21
C THR A 9 2.44 -3.63 -11.00
N ASP A 10 3.15 -4.19 -10.02
CA ASP A 10 2.62 -4.69 -8.77
C ASP A 10 3.61 -4.46 -7.63
N PHE A 11 3.08 -4.50 -6.41
CA PHE A 11 3.85 -4.50 -5.18
C PHE A 11 3.56 -5.78 -4.42
N ARG A 12 4.62 -6.52 -4.08
CA ARG A 12 4.54 -7.74 -3.29
C ARG A 12 5.53 -7.69 -2.14
N ARG A 13 5.04 -7.93 -0.93
CA ARG A 13 5.86 -8.19 0.27
C ARG A 13 5.23 -9.32 1.06
N GLU A 14 5.95 -10.43 1.18
CA GLU A 14 5.49 -11.66 1.83
C GLU A 14 6.24 -11.92 3.13
N GLY A 15 5.71 -12.82 3.96
CA GLY A 15 6.34 -13.18 5.23
C GLY A 15 6.33 -12.06 6.26
N ARG A 16 5.42 -11.09 6.12
CA ARG A 16 5.26 -9.96 7.03
C ARG A 16 3.80 -9.69 7.32
N LEU A 17 3.49 -9.27 8.54
CA LEU A 17 2.16 -8.77 8.85
C LEU A 17 1.98 -7.34 8.35
N PHE A 18 0.90 -7.10 7.60
CA PHE A 18 0.39 -5.76 7.30
C PHE A 18 -0.92 -5.50 8.06
N ARG A 19 -1.10 -4.25 8.47
CA ARG A 19 -2.35 -3.76 9.08
C ARG A 19 -2.70 -2.38 8.54
N VAL A 20 -3.97 -2.01 8.65
CA VAL A 20 -4.38 -0.61 8.51
C VAL A 20 -3.78 0.18 9.67
N SER A 21 -2.95 1.18 9.36
CA SER A 21 -2.31 2.05 10.34
C SER A 21 -2.99 3.41 10.45
N GLY A 22 -3.71 3.83 9.40
CA GLY A 22 -4.49 5.06 9.43
C GLY A 22 -5.45 5.17 8.26
N PHE A 23 -6.60 5.79 8.49
CA PHE A 23 -7.52 6.26 7.46
C PHE A 23 -7.94 7.69 7.81
N ASN A 24 -7.74 8.62 6.88
CA ASN A 24 -8.18 10.01 7.02
C ASN A 24 -9.32 10.27 6.02
N PRO A 25 -10.59 10.28 6.47
CA PRO A 25 -11.74 10.46 5.59
C PRO A 25 -11.75 11.84 4.91
N SER A 26 -11.40 12.90 5.62
CA SER A 26 -11.41 14.27 5.10
C SER A 26 -10.43 14.46 3.94
N HIS A 27 -9.31 13.75 3.98
CA HIS A 27 -8.31 13.77 2.90
C HIS A 27 -8.40 12.56 1.97
N ARG A 28 -9.30 11.61 2.24
CA ARG A 28 -9.50 10.36 1.50
C ARG A 28 -8.19 9.57 1.36
N GLN A 29 -7.48 9.40 2.48
CA GLN A 29 -6.17 8.75 2.53
C GLN A 29 -6.23 7.48 3.35
N LEU A 30 -5.64 6.40 2.86
CA LEU A 30 -5.49 5.13 3.56
C LEU A 30 -4.00 4.76 3.64
N PHE A 31 -3.59 4.26 4.79
CA PHE A 31 -2.25 3.79 5.07
C PHE A 31 -2.29 2.35 5.56
N LEU A 32 -1.48 1.50 4.93
CA LEU A 32 -1.16 0.16 5.41
C LEU A 32 0.31 0.12 5.81
N THR A 33 0.62 -0.56 6.91
CA THR A 33 1.97 -0.63 7.44
C THR A 33 2.33 -2.05 7.85
N SER A 34 3.57 -2.44 7.54
CA SER A 34 4.26 -3.57 8.13
C SER A 34 5.46 -3.04 8.92
N GLU A 35 5.50 -3.33 10.22
CA GLU A 35 6.62 -2.95 11.08
C GLU A 35 7.80 -3.91 10.88
N ALA A 36 9.00 -3.47 11.28
CA ALA A 36 10.12 -4.38 11.49
C ALA A 36 9.86 -5.17 12.78
N THR A 37 9.61 -6.47 12.68
CA THR A 37 9.38 -7.30 13.87
C THR A 37 10.30 -8.52 13.88
N LEU A 38 10.75 -8.91 15.08
CA LEU A 38 11.54 -10.12 15.27
C LEU A 38 10.75 -11.38 14.91
N VAL A 39 9.43 -11.38 15.11
CA VAL A 39 8.54 -12.50 14.78
C VAL A 39 8.53 -12.76 13.27
N ASP A 40 8.44 -11.70 12.48
CA ASP A 40 8.46 -11.77 11.01
C ASP A 40 9.89 -11.81 10.44
N ARG A 41 10.92 -11.67 11.30
CA ARG A 41 12.35 -11.59 10.93
C ARG A 41 12.64 -10.49 9.89
N THR A 42 12.01 -9.34 10.05
CA THR A 42 12.17 -8.17 9.17
C THR A 42 12.92 -7.05 9.87
N THR A 43 13.79 -6.34 9.14
CA THR A 43 14.57 -5.19 9.65
C THR A 43 14.02 -3.84 9.17
N THR A 44 13.28 -3.85 8.06
CA THR A 44 12.69 -2.66 7.46
C THR A 44 11.26 -2.42 7.94
N ARG A 45 10.80 -1.18 7.92
CA ARG A 45 9.38 -0.82 7.96
C ARG A 45 8.90 -0.55 6.54
N VAL A 46 7.67 -0.97 6.24
CA VAL A 46 7.02 -0.73 4.95
C VAL A 46 5.70 0.00 5.15
N GLU A 47 5.48 1.04 4.35
CA GLU A 47 4.22 1.79 4.29
C GLU A 47 3.69 1.83 2.87
N VAL A 48 2.39 1.57 2.72
CA VAL A 48 1.66 1.72 1.46
C VAL A 48 0.59 2.78 1.65
N TYR A 49 0.59 3.76 0.76
CA TYR A 49 -0.31 4.90 0.75
C TYR A 49 -1.26 4.85 -0.45
N PHE A 50 -2.54 5.03 -0.17
CA PHE A 50 -3.60 5.19 -1.16
C PHE A 50 -4.22 6.57 -0.97
N GLY A 51 -4.17 7.40 -2.02
CA GLY A 51 -4.82 8.71 -2.06
C GLY A 51 -6.11 8.67 -2.87
N HIS A 52 -7.04 9.59 -2.60
CA HIS A 52 -8.36 9.62 -3.26
C HIS A 52 -9.17 8.33 -3.06
N VAL A 53 -9.08 7.74 -1.87
CA VAL A 53 -9.86 6.55 -1.51
C VAL A 53 -11.35 6.87 -1.52
N THR A 54 -12.10 6.07 -2.24
CA THR A 54 -13.54 6.31 -2.45
C THR A 54 -14.39 5.08 -2.13
N LEU A 55 -13.81 3.89 -2.17
CA LEU A 55 -14.42 2.64 -1.70
C LEU A 55 -13.30 1.69 -1.24
N MET A 56 -13.54 0.89 -0.21
CA MET A 56 -12.57 -0.10 0.25
C MET A 56 -13.27 -1.27 0.94
N PHE A 57 -12.76 -2.47 0.75
CA PHE A 57 -13.10 -3.66 1.50
C PHE A 57 -11.81 -4.29 1.99
N LEU A 58 -11.58 -4.26 3.32
CA LEU A 58 -10.29 -4.56 3.92
C LEU A 58 -10.40 -5.69 4.92
N LYS A 59 -9.37 -6.54 4.98
CA LYS A 59 -9.15 -7.38 6.15
C LYS A 59 -8.61 -6.55 7.32
N PRO A 60 -8.92 -6.91 8.58
CA PRO A 60 -8.30 -6.29 9.74
C PRO A 60 -6.78 -6.43 9.74
N LEU A 61 -6.27 -7.57 9.25
CA LEU A 61 -4.85 -7.92 9.20
C LEU A 61 -4.57 -8.76 7.94
N TYR A 62 -3.43 -8.50 7.29
CA TYR A 62 -2.89 -9.33 6.21
C TYR A 62 -1.65 -10.05 6.73
N ARG A 63 -1.85 -11.26 7.26
CA ARG A 63 -0.81 -11.99 8.02
C ARG A 63 0.33 -12.54 7.14
N ASN A 64 0.05 -12.82 5.88
CA ASN A 64 0.99 -13.49 4.97
C ASN A 64 1.70 -12.52 4.03
N GLY A 65 1.54 -11.22 4.23
CA GLY A 65 2.02 -10.18 3.33
C GLY A 65 0.91 -9.37 2.70
N LEU A 66 1.31 -8.46 1.82
CA LEU A 66 0.42 -7.60 1.05
C LEU A 66 0.77 -7.72 -0.43
N TYR A 67 -0.25 -7.84 -1.28
CA TYR A 67 -0.09 -7.87 -2.73
C TYR A 67 -0.96 -6.81 -3.37
N VAL A 68 -0.35 -5.70 -3.78
CA VAL A 68 -1.08 -4.58 -4.38
C VAL A 68 -0.87 -4.58 -5.89
N ARG A 69 -1.97 -4.70 -6.64
CA ARG A 69 -1.99 -4.66 -8.10
C ARG A 69 -3.33 -4.17 -8.60
N ALA A 70 -3.40 -3.79 -9.87
CA ALA A 70 -4.69 -3.56 -10.51
C ALA A 70 -5.54 -4.84 -10.50
N ALA A 71 -6.85 -4.67 -10.31
CA ALA A 71 -7.82 -5.74 -10.54
C ALA A 71 -7.81 -6.13 -12.01
N ASN A 72 -7.82 -7.43 -12.30
CA ASN A 72 -8.04 -7.89 -13.68
C ASN A 72 -9.54 -7.80 -14.02
N GLU A 73 -9.88 -8.01 -15.30
CA GLU A 73 -11.25 -7.88 -15.81
C GLU A 73 -12.25 -8.78 -15.05
N ALA A 74 -11.88 -10.03 -14.77
CA ALA A 74 -12.76 -10.98 -14.09
C ALA A 74 -13.00 -10.58 -12.63
N GLU A 75 -11.95 -10.19 -11.91
CA GLU A 75 -12.06 -9.69 -10.54
C GLU A 75 -12.87 -8.41 -10.48
N PHE A 76 -12.59 -7.46 -11.38
CA PHE A 76 -13.32 -6.22 -11.46
C PHE A 76 -14.81 -6.48 -11.74
N GLY A 77 -15.15 -7.41 -12.64
CA GLY A 77 -16.55 -7.79 -12.90
C GLY A 77 -17.28 -8.24 -11.64
N VAL A 78 -16.65 -9.10 -10.84
CA VAL A 78 -17.22 -9.54 -9.54
C VAL A 78 -17.38 -8.38 -8.57
N LEU A 79 -16.39 -7.50 -8.46
CA LEU A 79 -16.45 -6.34 -7.57
C LEU A 79 -17.49 -5.31 -8.03
N SER A 80 -17.59 -5.09 -9.34
CA SER A 80 -18.54 -4.17 -9.97
C SER A 80 -19.97 -4.63 -9.71
N GLU A 81 -20.28 -5.90 -9.94
CA GLU A 81 -21.60 -6.48 -9.65
C GLU A 81 -21.94 -6.41 -8.15
N ARG A 82 -20.99 -6.82 -7.30
CA ARG A 82 -21.23 -6.93 -5.85
C ARG A 82 -21.34 -5.57 -5.16
N HIS A 83 -20.56 -4.58 -5.59
CA HIS A 83 -20.40 -3.30 -4.90
C HIS A 83 -20.88 -2.08 -5.70
N GLY A 84 -21.41 -2.29 -6.92
CA GLY A 84 -21.90 -1.22 -7.78
C GLY A 84 -20.78 -0.29 -8.27
N ILE A 85 -19.61 -0.84 -8.60
CA ILE A 85 -18.46 -0.05 -9.07
C ILE A 85 -18.63 0.24 -10.57
N PRO A 86 -18.69 1.51 -11.01
CA PRO A 86 -18.81 1.86 -12.42
C PRO A 86 -17.61 1.37 -13.25
N GLU A 87 -17.83 0.99 -14.51
CA GLU A 87 -16.78 0.45 -15.39
C GLU A 87 -15.60 1.41 -15.58
N GLU A 88 -15.85 2.72 -15.60
CA GLU A 88 -14.82 3.75 -15.70
C GLU A 88 -13.81 3.73 -14.53
N ASP A 89 -14.16 3.09 -13.41
CA ASP A 89 -13.32 2.97 -12.23
C ASP A 89 -12.46 1.70 -12.22
N ALA A 90 -12.55 0.85 -13.24
CA ALA A 90 -11.70 -0.35 -13.35
C ALA A 90 -10.19 -0.03 -13.24
N PRO A 91 -9.64 1.00 -13.92
CA PRO A 91 -8.21 1.35 -13.81
C PRO A 91 -7.79 1.86 -12.41
N PHE A 92 -8.76 2.15 -11.54
CA PHE A 92 -8.54 2.72 -10.20
C PHE A 92 -8.88 1.72 -9.09
N THR A 93 -9.09 0.45 -9.43
CA THR A 93 -9.43 -0.62 -8.49
C THR A 93 -8.22 -1.51 -8.23
N TRP A 94 -7.77 -1.54 -6.98
CA TRP A 94 -6.55 -2.21 -6.55
C TRP A 94 -6.87 -3.38 -5.64
N MET A 95 -6.45 -4.58 -6.01
CA MET A 95 -6.50 -5.76 -5.15
C MET A 95 -5.39 -5.68 -4.11
N LEU A 96 -5.63 -6.20 -2.90
CA LEU A 96 -4.65 -6.23 -1.80
C LEU A 96 -4.12 -7.63 -1.48
N GLU A 97 -4.64 -8.65 -2.16
CA GLU A 97 -4.31 -10.05 -1.96
C GLU A 97 -4.09 -10.74 -3.32
N GLN A 98 -3.34 -11.85 -3.31
CA GLN A 98 -3.20 -12.68 -4.50
C GLN A 98 -4.52 -13.34 -4.85
N ASP A 99 -5.12 -14.01 -3.86
CA ASP A 99 -6.37 -14.75 -3.95
C ASP A 99 -7.31 -14.26 -2.83
N GLY A 100 -8.17 -13.28 -3.13
CA GLY A 100 -9.10 -12.73 -2.15
C GLY A 100 -9.88 -11.53 -2.63
N ASP A 101 -10.81 -11.08 -1.79
CA ASP A 101 -11.78 -10.03 -2.13
C ASP A 101 -11.38 -8.65 -1.57
N SER A 102 -10.23 -8.53 -0.90
CA SER A 102 -9.81 -7.25 -0.34
C SER A 102 -9.37 -6.29 -1.44
N PHE A 103 -9.97 -5.10 -1.49
CA PHE A 103 -9.69 -4.11 -2.51
C PHE A 103 -9.79 -2.67 -2.01
N VAL A 104 -9.20 -1.76 -2.78
CA VAL A 104 -9.31 -0.31 -2.59
C VAL A 104 -9.55 0.35 -3.94
N ARG A 105 -10.56 1.24 -4.02
CA ARG A 105 -10.75 2.15 -5.15
C ARG A 105 -10.09 3.49 -4.82
N SER A 106 -9.02 3.83 -5.55
CA SER A 106 -8.17 5.00 -5.29
C SER A 106 -7.37 5.42 -6.52
N GLY A 107 -6.70 6.57 -6.42
CA GLY A 107 -5.59 6.87 -7.34
C GLY A 107 -4.45 5.85 -7.22
N LYS A 108 -3.43 5.99 -8.07
CA LYS A 108 -2.25 5.10 -8.09
C LYS A 108 -1.60 5.00 -6.71
N PRO A 109 -1.54 3.81 -6.09
CA PRO A 109 -0.93 3.63 -4.78
C PRO A 109 0.58 3.87 -4.85
N SER A 110 1.15 4.30 -3.74
CA SER A 110 2.61 4.41 -3.60
C SER A 110 3.07 3.65 -2.38
N TRP A 111 4.34 3.27 -2.37
CA TRP A 111 4.93 2.57 -1.23
C TRP A 111 6.31 3.13 -0.90
N ARG A 112 6.69 2.97 0.37
CA ARG A 112 8.00 3.30 0.91
C ARG A 112 8.43 2.17 1.85
N GLU A 113 9.71 1.86 1.82
CA GLU A 113 10.36 0.88 2.69
C GLU A 113 11.69 1.46 3.18
N ALA A 114 12.00 1.33 4.46
CA ALA A 114 13.27 1.79 5.00
C ALA A 114 13.69 0.99 6.24
N GLU A 115 14.98 0.97 6.55
CA GLU A 115 15.49 0.36 7.79
C GLU A 115 14.92 1.06 9.02
N TYR A 116 14.22 0.32 9.88
CA TYR A 116 13.47 0.89 11.01
C TYR A 116 14.38 1.57 12.02
N GLU A 117 15.54 0.97 12.33
CA GLU A 117 16.51 1.53 13.28
C GLU A 117 17.09 2.88 12.81
N LEU A 118 17.05 3.16 11.51
CA LEU A 118 17.56 4.39 10.92
C LEU A 118 16.49 5.49 10.81
N MET A 119 15.23 5.19 11.14
CA MET A 119 14.14 6.16 11.08
C MET A 119 14.19 7.21 12.21
N GLY A 120 15.00 6.99 13.26
CA GLY A 120 15.09 7.89 14.41
C GLY A 120 13.71 8.10 15.05
N GLU A 121 13.32 9.36 15.28
CA GLU A 121 12.03 9.73 15.87
C GLU A 121 10.85 9.69 14.87
N ARG A 122 11.07 9.30 13.60
CA ARG A 122 10.00 9.28 12.59
C ARG A 122 9.01 8.17 12.90
N GLN A 123 7.75 8.54 13.07
CA GLN A 123 6.65 7.59 13.24
C GLN A 123 6.01 7.14 11.93
N SER A 124 6.29 7.82 10.81
CA SER A 124 5.80 7.45 9.47
C SER A 124 6.79 7.83 8.37
N LEU A 125 6.87 7.00 7.34
CA LEU A 125 7.61 7.27 6.11
C LEU A 125 6.94 8.32 5.23
N TYR A 126 5.63 8.57 5.42
CA TYR A 126 4.86 9.65 4.77
C TYR A 126 4.63 10.86 5.69
N GLY A 127 5.33 10.94 6.82
CA GLY A 127 5.23 12.07 7.73
C GLY A 127 5.68 13.39 7.10
N PRO A 128 5.07 14.54 7.46
CA PRO A 128 5.39 15.85 6.88
C PRO A 128 6.75 16.41 7.31
N GLN A 129 7.38 15.79 8.31
CA GLN A 129 8.53 16.36 9.03
C GLN A 129 9.88 16.17 8.32
N ALA A 130 9.93 15.39 7.23
CA ALA A 130 11.18 15.13 6.53
C ALA A 130 11.00 15.06 5.01
N ALA A 131 11.97 15.60 4.28
CA ALA A 131 12.05 15.47 2.84
C ALA A 131 12.22 13.99 2.43
N TRP A 132 11.70 13.64 1.26
CA TRP A 132 11.88 12.34 0.63
C TRP A 132 12.59 12.52 -0.73
N PRO A 133 13.58 11.69 -1.10
CA PRO A 133 14.07 10.51 -0.36
C PRO A 133 14.85 10.88 0.91
N PRO A 134 14.94 9.95 1.89
CA PRO A 134 15.70 10.14 3.11
C PRO A 134 17.21 10.01 2.86
N ASP A 135 18.01 10.33 3.89
CA ASP A 135 19.47 10.19 3.94
C ASP A 135 19.94 8.79 4.40
N PHE A 136 19.01 7.92 4.77
CA PHE A 136 19.25 6.50 5.07
C PHE A 136 18.76 5.59 3.94
N PRO A 137 19.26 4.34 3.85
CA PRO A 137 18.79 3.36 2.88
C PRO A 137 17.26 3.20 2.91
N ALA A 138 16.63 3.48 1.77
CA ALA A 138 15.20 3.35 1.57
C ALA A 138 14.89 2.94 0.13
N GLN A 139 13.76 2.28 -0.06
CA GLN A 139 13.17 1.97 -1.35
C GLN A 139 11.78 2.60 -1.42
N TRP A 140 11.34 2.97 -2.62
CA TRP A 140 10.01 3.51 -2.84
C TRP A 140 9.56 3.31 -4.27
N GLY A 141 8.26 3.41 -4.50
CA GLY A 141 7.72 3.30 -5.85
C GLY A 141 6.26 3.70 -5.92
N GLN A 142 5.75 3.70 -7.15
CA GLN A 142 4.34 3.85 -7.45
C GLN A 142 3.87 2.60 -8.18
N ILE A 143 2.64 2.16 -7.88
CA ILE A 143 2.04 0.97 -8.44
C ILE A 143 1.17 1.36 -9.64
N GLY A 144 1.34 0.64 -10.76
CA GLY A 144 0.54 0.70 -11.99
C GLY A 144 1.01 1.65 -13.07
#